data_AF-A0A8D8Y3V5-F1
#
_entry.id   AF-A0A8D8Y3V5-F1
#
_cell.length_a   1.000
_cell.length_b   1.000
_cell.length_c   1.000
_cell.angle_alpha   90.00
_cell.angle_beta   90.00
_cell.angle_gamma   90.00
#
_symmetry.space_group_name_H-M   'P 1'
#
loop_
_entity.id
_entity.type
_entity.pdbx_description
1 polymer ?
#
loop_
_entity_poly.entity_id
_entity_poly.type
_entity_poly.pdbx_seq_one_letter_code
_entity_poly.pdbx_strand_id
1 'polypeptide(L)'
;MLRLFHRLLSTNNNNSSLTVEDQIVLDSALDTCHQLLYATQKNTAFALVKKLAEYLGSNEWMLGSSSLSIVDAAAWSAILNNKTISPNQLGPNVAKWSQKISALAGISQ
;
A
#
# COMPACT_ATOMS: atom_id res chain seq x y z
N MET A 1 -13.50 -2.31 -4.58
CA MET A 1 -13.87 -0.90 -4.88
C MET A 1 -12.68 -0.10 -5.42
N LEU A 2 -11.50 -0.12 -4.77
CA LEU A 2 -10.26 0.55 -5.25
C LEU A 2 -9.83 0.13 -6.66
N ARG A 3 -9.98 -1.15 -7.01
CA ARG A 3 -9.76 -1.68 -8.38
C ARG A 3 -10.55 -0.95 -9.46
N LEU A 4 -11.84 -0.73 -9.21
CA LEU A 4 -12.72 -0.04 -10.14
C LEU A 4 -12.30 1.43 -10.28
N PHE A 5 -11.94 2.08 -9.16
CA PHE A 5 -11.51 3.47 -9.16
C PHE A 5 -10.18 3.67 -9.90
N HIS A 6 -9.19 2.79 -9.68
CA HIS A 6 -7.93 2.79 -10.43
C HIS A 6 -8.19 2.58 -11.92
N ARG A 7 -8.99 1.58 -12.28
CA ARG A 7 -9.34 1.29 -13.67
C ARG A 7 -10.04 2.48 -14.33
N LEU A 8 -10.95 3.17 -13.63
CA LEU A 8 -11.61 4.38 -14.15
C LEU A 8 -10.63 5.55 -14.36
N LEU A 9 -9.68 5.74 -13.47
CA LEU A 9 -8.64 6.77 -13.61
C LEU A 9 -7.66 6.46 -14.75
N SER A 10 -7.22 5.20 -14.88
CA SER A 10 -6.33 4.75 -15.97
C SER A 10 -7.01 4.77 -17.34
N THR A 11 -8.32 4.50 -17.40
CA THR A 11 -9.07 4.52 -18.68
C THR A 11 -9.24 5.94 -19.22
N ASN A 12 -9.21 6.97 -18.37
CA ASN A 12 -9.28 8.38 -18.79
C ASN A 12 -7.92 8.96 -19.21
N ASN A 13 -6.81 8.38 -18.76
CA ASN A 13 -5.46 8.81 -19.13
C ASN A 13 -4.88 7.86 -20.19
N ASN A 14 -5.17 8.14 -21.46
CA ASN A 14 -4.76 7.39 -22.66
C ASN A 14 -3.23 7.18 -22.87
N ASN A 15 -2.38 7.52 -21.90
CA ASN A 15 -0.92 7.64 -22.08
C ASN A 15 -0.06 6.72 -21.20
N SER A 16 -0.66 5.86 -20.37
CA SER A 16 0.11 4.91 -19.54
C SER A 16 -0.41 3.50 -19.75
N SER A 17 0.10 2.81 -20.76
CA SER A 17 -0.16 1.38 -20.96
C SER A 17 0.65 0.61 -19.92
N LEU A 18 0.08 0.45 -18.72
CA LEU A 18 0.57 -0.53 -17.75
C LEU A 18 0.51 -1.91 -18.41
N THR A 19 1.61 -2.65 -18.34
CA THR A 19 1.61 -4.02 -18.87
C THR A 19 0.64 -4.88 -18.08
N VAL A 20 0.21 -6.02 -18.64
CA VAL A 20 -0.66 -6.96 -17.92
C VAL A 20 -0.01 -7.43 -16.62
N GLU A 21 1.33 -7.58 -16.61
CA GLU A 21 2.10 -7.95 -15.43
C GLU A 21 2.02 -6.87 -14.35
N ASP A 22 2.19 -5.59 -14.71
CA ASP A 22 2.05 -4.47 -13.76
C ASP A 22 0.65 -4.41 -13.15
N GLN A 23 -0.38 -4.69 -13.95
CA GLN A 23 -1.77 -4.71 -13.48
C GLN A 23 -2.00 -5.84 -12.45
N ILE A 24 -1.45 -7.03 -12.71
CA ILE A 24 -1.54 -8.17 -11.78
C ILE A 24 -0.83 -7.86 -10.46
N VAL A 25 0.36 -7.26 -10.52
CA VAL A 25 1.13 -6.89 -9.33
C VAL A 25 0.38 -5.84 -8.51
N LEU A 26 -0.16 -4.81 -9.18
CA LEU A 26 -0.96 -3.77 -8.54
C LEU A 26 -2.21 -4.36 -7.87
N ASP A 27 -2.93 -5.25 -8.55
CA ASP A 27 -4.10 -5.94 -8.00
C ASP A 27 -3.73 -6.80 -6.78
N SER A 28 -2.60 -7.51 -6.84
CA SER A 28 -2.11 -8.34 -5.73
C SER A 28 -1.73 -7.49 -4.52
N ALA A 29 -1.14 -6.32 -4.74
CA ALA A 29 -0.81 -5.39 -3.67
C ALA A 29 -2.07 -4.78 -3.03
N LEU A 30 -3.06 -4.38 -3.83
CA LEU A 30 -4.34 -3.88 -3.34
C LEU A 30 -5.13 -4.96 -2.57
N ASP A 31 -5.10 -6.21 -3.02
CA ASP A 31 -5.70 -7.33 -2.29
C ASP A 31 -5.01 -7.58 -0.96
N THR A 32 -3.69 -7.44 -0.92
CA THR A 32 -2.91 -7.56 0.32
C THR A 32 -3.34 -6.46 1.31
N CYS A 33 -3.55 -5.23 0.84
CA CYS A 33 -4.08 -4.13 1.66
C CYS A 33 -5.49 -4.43 2.19
N HIS A 34 -6.36 -4.96 1.32
CA HIS A 34 -7.73 -5.32 1.70
C HIS A 34 -7.74 -6.46 2.74
N GLN A 35 -6.95 -7.51 2.52
CA GLN A 35 -6.81 -8.60 3.49
C GLN A 35 -6.27 -8.09 4.83
N LEU A 36 -5.30 -7.16 4.79
CA LEU A 36 -4.75 -6.56 6.00
C LEU A 36 -5.82 -5.79 6.77
N LEU A 37 -6.65 -5.00 6.10
CA LEU A 37 -7.70 -4.21 6.75
C LEU A 37 -8.64 -5.09 7.61
N TYR A 38 -8.92 -6.30 7.17
CA TYR A 38 -9.82 -7.24 7.85
C TYR A 38 -9.10 -8.35 8.65
N ALA A 39 -7.76 -8.33 8.70
CA ALA A 39 -7.00 -9.31 9.45
C ALA A 39 -7.21 -9.12 10.96
N THR A 40 -7.82 -10.12 11.61
CA THR A 40 -8.10 -10.14 13.06
C THR A 40 -7.01 -10.83 13.86
N GLN A 41 -6.23 -11.70 13.23
CA GLN A 41 -5.12 -12.41 13.86
C GLN A 41 -3.82 -11.63 13.67
N LYS A 42 -3.12 -11.36 14.78
CA LYS A 42 -1.86 -10.62 14.78
C LYS A 42 -0.83 -11.23 13.83
N ASN A 43 -0.60 -12.54 13.89
CA ASN A 43 0.38 -13.20 13.03
C ASN A 43 0.08 -13.03 11.54
N THR A 44 -1.19 -13.15 11.15
CA THR A 44 -1.65 -12.94 9.77
C THR A 44 -1.44 -11.50 9.34
N ALA A 45 -1.79 -10.54 10.19
CA ALA A 45 -1.58 -9.13 9.91
C ALA A 45 -0.08 -8.82 9.71
N PHE A 46 0.79 -9.35 10.58
CA PHE A 46 2.25 -9.20 10.44
C PHE A 46 2.78 -9.81 9.14
N ALA A 47 2.29 -10.99 8.73
CA ALA A 47 2.66 -11.60 7.46
C ALA A 47 2.25 -10.73 6.28
N LEU A 48 1.07 -10.12 6.32
CA LEU A 48 0.59 -9.20 5.30
C LEU A 48 1.40 -7.89 5.27
N VAL A 49 1.77 -7.33 6.42
CA VAL A 49 2.68 -6.17 6.48
C VAL A 49 4.06 -6.50 5.94
N LYS A 50 4.58 -7.70 6.21
CA LYS A 50 5.83 -8.16 5.60
C LYS A 50 5.72 -8.21 4.07
N LYS A 51 4.62 -8.73 3.55
CA LYS A 51 4.35 -8.72 2.10
C LYS A 51 4.23 -7.30 1.53
N LEU A 52 3.63 -6.36 2.25
CA LEU A 52 3.62 -4.94 1.87
C LEU A 52 5.04 -4.34 1.88
N ALA A 53 5.89 -4.73 2.82
CA ALA A 53 7.29 -4.31 2.86
C ALA A 53 8.07 -4.83 1.64
N GLU A 54 7.73 -6.00 1.11
CA GLU A 54 8.33 -6.52 -0.13
C GLU A 54 7.94 -5.66 -1.35
N TYR A 55 6.69 -5.19 -1.43
CA TYR A 55 6.27 -4.25 -2.49
C TYR A 55 6.94 -2.88 -2.37
N LEU A 56 7.28 -2.43 -1.16
CA LEU A 56 8.09 -1.23 -0.95
C LEU A 56 9.56 -1.47 -1.34
N GLY A 57 10.11 -2.63 -1.00
CA GLY A 57 11.49 -2.99 -1.31
C GLY A 57 12.48 -2.01 -0.69
N SER A 58 13.36 -1.44 -1.51
CA SER A 58 14.25 -0.32 -1.15
C SER A 58 13.79 1.02 -1.75
N ASN A 59 12.58 1.06 -2.32
CA ASN A 59 12.06 2.22 -3.01
C ASN A 59 11.40 3.20 -2.02
N GLU A 60 11.21 4.42 -2.49
CA GLU A 60 10.49 5.46 -1.75
C GLU A 60 8.99 5.19 -1.68
N TRP A 61 8.41 4.73 -2.79
CA TRP A 61 7.00 4.40 -2.94
C TRP A 61 6.84 2.94 -3.36
N MET A 62 5.68 2.35 -3.07
CA MET A 62 5.38 0.97 -3.41
C MET A 62 5.47 0.73 -4.92
N LEU A 63 5.84 -0.51 -5.28
CA LEU A 63 5.98 -0.98 -6.66
C LEU A 63 7.04 -0.23 -7.48
N GLY A 64 8.00 0.44 -6.82
CA GLY A 64 9.04 1.20 -7.50
C GLY A 64 8.53 2.45 -8.20
N SER A 65 7.35 2.93 -7.82
CA SER A 65 6.76 4.14 -8.38
C SER A 65 7.62 5.37 -8.08
N SER A 66 7.72 6.29 -9.05
CA SER A 66 8.41 7.57 -8.88
C SER A 66 7.62 8.57 -8.03
N SER A 67 6.33 8.31 -7.82
CA SER A 67 5.41 9.13 -7.04
C SER A 67 4.50 8.28 -6.16
N LEU A 68 3.86 8.92 -5.18
CA LEU A 68 2.82 8.30 -4.35
C LEU A 68 1.76 7.61 -5.23
N SER A 69 1.55 6.32 -5.00
CA SER A 69 0.60 5.51 -5.75
C SER A 69 -0.67 5.22 -4.95
N ILE A 70 -1.69 4.68 -5.63
CA ILE A 70 -2.91 4.17 -4.96
C ILE A 70 -2.59 3.04 -3.98
N VAL A 71 -1.53 2.27 -4.24
CA VAL A 71 -1.11 1.17 -3.37
C VAL A 71 -0.56 1.72 -2.07
N ASP A 72 0.22 2.81 -2.12
CA ASP A 72 0.74 3.47 -0.93
C ASP A 72 -0.41 3.99 -0.04
N ALA A 73 -1.38 4.68 -0.63
CA ALA A 73 -2.54 5.20 0.09
C ALA A 73 -3.39 4.07 0.71
N ALA A 74 -3.62 2.98 -0.04
CA ALA A 74 -4.37 1.83 0.42
C ALA A 74 -3.64 1.08 1.55
N ALA A 75 -2.33 0.87 1.41
CA ALA A 75 -1.52 0.18 2.40
C ALA A 75 -1.45 0.97 3.71
N TRP A 76 -1.22 2.28 3.63
CA TRP A 76 -1.15 3.13 4.81
C TRP A 76 -2.51 3.20 5.53
N SER A 77 -3.59 3.35 4.77
CA SER A 77 -4.95 3.30 5.31
C SER A 77 -5.23 1.94 5.99
N ALA A 78 -4.80 0.83 5.38
CA ALA A 78 -4.99 -0.49 5.96
C ALA A 78 -4.20 -0.68 7.26
N ILE A 79 -2.96 -0.19 7.33
CA ILE A 79 -2.13 -0.24 8.53
C ILE A 79 -2.73 0.61 9.64
N LEU A 80 -3.13 1.86 9.35
CA LEU A 80 -3.71 2.76 10.34
C LEU A 80 -5.02 2.24 10.92
N ASN A 81 -5.86 1.63 10.10
CA ASN A 81 -7.18 1.14 10.53
C ASN A 81 -7.13 -0.31 11.08
N ASN A 82 -5.99 -1.00 10.97
CA ASN A 82 -5.85 -2.33 11.54
C ASN A 82 -5.56 -2.25 13.05
N LYS A 83 -6.48 -2.77 13.86
CA LYS A 83 -6.39 -2.74 15.33
C LYS A 83 -5.33 -3.67 15.94
N THR A 84 -4.76 -4.57 15.15
CA THR A 84 -3.84 -5.62 15.62
C THR A 84 -2.36 -5.25 15.45
N ILE A 85 -2.06 -4.24 14.63
CA ILE A 85 -0.71 -3.77 14.35
C ILE A 85 -0.51 -2.39 14.95
N SER A 86 0.55 -2.24 15.73
CA SER A 86 1.02 -0.92 16.15
C SER A 86 2.04 -0.39 15.14
N PRO A 87 2.02 0.91 14.78
CA PRO A 87 3.04 1.53 13.93
C PRO A 87 4.47 1.31 14.42
N ASN A 88 4.66 1.13 15.73
CA ASN A 88 5.96 0.89 16.35
C ASN A 88 6.53 -0.51 16.06
N GLN A 89 5.73 -1.41 15.49
CA GLN A 89 6.11 -2.78 15.16
C GLN A 89 6.46 -2.94 13.67
N LEU A 90 6.43 -1.83 12.92
CA LEU A 90 6.83 -1.81 11.52
C LEU A 90 8.35 -1.91 11.39
N GLY A 91 8.82 -2.60 10.36
CA GLY A 91 10.23 -2.60 10.01
C GLY A 91 10.73 -1.19 9.67
N PRO A 92 12.04 -0.92 9.78
CA PRO A 92 12.60 0.43 9.66
C PRO A 92 12.28 1.13 8.33
N ASN A 93 12.21 0.38 7.22
CA ASN A 93 11.86 0.97 5.93
C ASN A 93 10.38 1.38 5.87
N VAL A 94 9.48 0.48 6.31
CA VAL A 94 8.04 0.74 6.35
C VAL A 94 7.71 1.86 7.34
N ALA A 95 8.43 1.96 8.46
CA ALA A 95 8.27 3.07 9.39
C ALA A 95 8.61 4.43 8.75
N LYS A 96 9.73 4.53 8.02
CA LYS A 96 10.11 5.75 7.29
C LYS A 96 9.08 6.11 6.21
N TRP A 97 8.66 5.12 5.41
CA TRP A 97 7.62 5.31 4.41
C TRP A 97 6.30 5.78 5.04
N SER A 98 5.88 5.16 6.15
CA SER A 98 4.66 5.51 6.88
C SER A 98 4.70 6.95 7.40
N GLN A 99 5.85 7.40 7.92
CA GLN A 99 6.04 8.80 8.33
C GLN A 99 5.92 9.76 7.14
N LYS A 100 6.53 9.42 6.00
CA LYS A 100 6.51 10.25 4.80
C LYS A 100 5.10 10.42 4.23
N ILE A 101 4.33 9.34 4.11
CA ILE A 101 2.95 9.42 3.65
C ILE A 101 2.04 10.14 4.66
N SER A 102 2.28 9.97 5.97
CA SER A 102 1.53 10.70 7.02
C SER A 102 1.75 12.21 6.92
N ALA A 103 3.00 12.62 6.66
CA ALA A 103 3.34 14.03 6.43
C ALA A 103 2.65 14.59 5.18
N LEU A 104 2.59 13.83 4.08
CA LEU A 104 1.89 14.24 2.85
C LEU A 104 0.36 14.33 3.05
N ALA A 105 -0.21 13.44 3.84
CA ALA A 105 -1.64 13.43 4.16
C ALA A 105 -2.04 14.55 5.15
N GLY A 106 -1.08 15.30 5.68
CA GLY A 106 -1.33 16.32 6.70
C GLY A 106 -1.76 15.73 8.05
N ILE A 107 -1.54 14.43 8.27
CA ILE A 107 -1.83 13.75 9.53
C ILE A 107 -0.53 13.69 10.33
N SER A 108 -0.24 14.76 11.07
CA SER A 108 0.84 14.75 12.06
C SER A 108 0.42 13.89 13.25
N GLN A 109 1.15 12.81 13.51
CA GLN A 109 1.09 12.09 14.79
C GLN A 109 1.88 12.84 15.87
#